data_AF-A0A1I5NIA7-F1
#
_entry.id   AF-A0A1I5NIA7-F1
#
_cell.length_a   1.000
_cell.length_b   1.000
_cell.length_c   1.000
_cell.angle_alpha   90.00
_cell.angle_beta   90.00
_cell.angle_gamma   90.00
#
_symmetry.space_group_name_H-M   'P 1'
#
loop_
_entity.id
_entity.type
_entity.pdbx_description
1 polymer ?
#
loop_
_entity_poly.entity_id
_entity_poly.type
_entity_poly.pdbx_seq_one_letter_code
_entity_poly.pdbx_strand_id
1 'polypeptide(L)' 'MTTWEYKTIQMKTHGALGGLVDIDDFESKLNELGQLGWELVTSTTVTQDLGSARRVLAIFKRPLND' A
#
# COMPACT_ATOMS: atom_id res chain seq x y z
N MET A 1 -6.41 26.47 -3.01
CA MET A 1 -6.76 25.11 -3.49
C MET A 1 -5.58 24.22 -3.17
N THR A 2 -5.79 23.12 -2.45
CA THR A 2 -4.69 22.24 -2.03
C THR A 2 -4.20 21.39 -3.20
N THR A 3 -2.90 21.38 -3.45
CA THR A 3 -2.21 20.51 -4.41
C THR A 3 -1.72 19.26 -3.69
N TRP A 4 -1.83 18.10 -4.34
CA TRP A 4 -1.53 16.80 -3.72
C TRP A 4 -0.40 16.08 -4.47
N GLU A 5 0.54 15.52 -3.71
CA GLU A 5 1.47 14.50 -4.18
C GLU A 5 0.86 13.12 -3.90
N TYR A 6 1.02 12.17 -4.81
CA TYR A 6 0.55 10.80 -4.64
C TYR A 6 1.70 9.81 -4.67
N LYS A 7 1.60 8.74 -3.88
CA LYS A 7 2.57 7.65 -3.82
C LYS A 7 1.83 6.31 -3.79
N THR A 8 2.30 5.37 -4.60
CA THR A 8 1.81 3.99 -4.59
C THR A 8 2.92 3.07 -4.10
N ILE A 9 2.63 2.25 -3.10
CA ILE A 9 3.51 1.15 -2.70
C ILE A 9 2.90 -0.18 -3.13
N GLN A 10 3.76 -1.14 -3.42
CA GLN A 10 3.37 -2.50 -3.76
C GLN A 10 4.11 -3.47 -2.85
N MET A 11 3.35 -4.32 -2.17
CA MET A 11 3.89 -5.36 -1.29
C MET A 11 3.58 -6.73 -1.87
N LYS A 12 4.55 -7.64 -1.84
CA LYS A 12 4.36 -9.01 -2.31
C LYS A 12 3.66 -9.81 -1.23
N THR A 13 2.70 -10.65 -1.63
CA THR A 13 2.17 -11.68 -0.74
C THR A 13 3.12 -12.89 -0.79
N HIS A 14 3.27 -13.55 0.36
CA HIS A 14 4.04 -14.77 0.51
C HIS A 14 3.11 -16.00 0.54
N GLY A 15 3.71 -17.19 0.50
CA GLY A 15 3.01 -18.48 0.48
C GLY A 15 2.87 -19.08 -0.92
N ALA A 16 2.89 -20.42 -1.02
CA ALA A 16 2.90 -21.16 -2.28
C ALA A 16 1.69 -20.90 -3.20
N LEU A 17 0.58 -20.43 -2.62
CA LEU A 17 -0.64 -20.07 -3.33
C LEU A 17 -0.86 -18.56 -3.44
N GLY A 18 0.07 -17.71 -2.97
CA GLY A 18 -0.07 -16.24 -3.00
C GLY A 18 -1.30 -15.76 -2.23
N GLY A 19 -1.10 -15.35 -0.97
CA GLY A 19 -2.24 -14.85 -0.18
C GLY A 19 -1.94 -14.44 1.25
N LEU A 20 -0.75 -14.75 1.77
CA LEU A 20 -0.35 -14.27 3.09
C LEU A 20 0.40 -12.95 2.93
N VAL A 21 -0.28 -11.86 3.29
CA VAL A 21 0.38 -10.58 3.53
C VAL A 21 1.05 -10.68 4.90
N ASP A 22 2.33 -10.32 4.98
CA ASP A 22 2.94 -10.09 6.28
C ASP A 22 2.34 -8.81 6.86
N ILE A 23 1.46 -8.97 7.85
CA ILE A 23 0.71 -7.87 8.44
C ILE A 23 1.66 -6.93 9.19
N ASP A 24 2.67 -7.46 9.87
CA ASP A 24 3.62 -6.66 10.63
C ASP A 24 4.46 -5.78 9.69
N ASP A 25 4.90 -6.32 8.55
CA ASP A 25 5.60 -5.54 7.51
C ASP A 25 4.67 -4.50 6.86
N PHE A 26 3.42 -4.88 6.58
CA PHE A 26 2.44 -3.96 6.00
C PHE A 26 2.17 -2.79 6.93
N GLU A 27 1.86 -3.05 8.21
CA GLU A 27 1.63 -2.04 9.24
C GLU A 27 2.87 -1.16 9.46
N SER A 28 4.06 -1.76 9.52
CA SER A 28 5.32 -1.02 9.62
C SER A 28 5.46 -0.01 8.49
N LYS A 29 5.12 -0.39 7.25
CA LYS A 29 5.17 0.51 6.09
C LYS A 29 4.10 1.59 6.12
N LEU A 30 2.88 1.28 6.57
CA LEU A 30 1.82 2.27 6.76
C LEU A 30 2.25 3.33 7.79
N ASN A 31 2.82 2.89 8.91
CA ASN A 31 3.28 3.76 10.00
C ASN A 31 4.46 4.63 9.57
N GLU A 32 5.46 4.08 8.86
CA GLU A 32 6.58 4.85 8.30
C GLU A 32 6.07 5.97 7.39
N LEU A 33 5.13 5.67 6.50
CA LEU A 33 4.56 6.66 5.59
C LEU A 33 3.72 7.70 6.33
N GLY A 34 2.93 7.30 7.33
CA GLY A 34 2.18 8.21 8.19
C GLY A 34 3.08 9.21 8.92
N GLN A 35 4.22 8.75 9.44
CA GLN A 35 5.24 9.61 10.07
C GLN A 35 5.86 10.62 9.09
N LEU A 36 5.93 10.26 7.81
CA LEU A 36 6.42 11.13 6.72
C LEU A 36 5.33 12.05 6.14
N GLY A 37 4.15 12.12 6.76
CA GLY A 37 3.04 12.98 6.37
C GLY A 37 2.18 12.43 5.23
N TRP A 38 2.30 11.14 4.90
CA TRP A 38 1.45 10.50 3.90
C TRP A 38 0.16 9.95 4.52
N GLU A 39 -0.98 10.31 3.93
CA GLU A 39 -2.30 9.79 4.29
C GLU A 39 -2.66 8.63 3.36
N LEU A 40 -3.07 7.48 3.92
CA LEU A 40 -3.56 6.35 3.15
C LEU A 40 -4.93 6.70 2.52
N VAL A 41 -5.03 6.60 1.20
CA VAL A 41 -6.26 6.86 0.44
C VAL A 41 -7.03 5.57 0.21
N THR A 42 -6.34 4.51 -0.21
CA THR A 42 -6.96 3.21 -0.48
C THR A 42 -5.91 2.10 -0.47
N SER A 43 -6.35 0.87 -0.22
CA SER A 43 -5.57 -0.34 -0.37
C SER A 43 -6.39 -1.40 -1.12
N THR A 44 -5.76 -2.13 -2.02
CA THR A 44 -6.41 -3.18 -2.82
C THR A 44 -5.44 -4.31 -3.13
N THR A 45 -5.96 -5.49 -3.43
CA THR A 45 -5.16 -6.65 -3.83
C THR A 45 -5.14 -6.79 -5.35
N VAL A 46 -3.97 -7.06 -5.91
CA VAL A 46 -3.83 -7.44 -7.33
C VAL A 46 -3.68 -8.94 -7.42
N THR A 47 -4.67 -9.58 -8.04
CA THR A 47 -4.67 -11.00 -8.37
C THR A 47 -4.06 -11.23 -9.75
N GLN A 48 -3.26 -12.27 -9.92
CA GLN A 48 -2.98 -12.83 -11.26
C GLN A 48 -3.95 -13.98 -11.52
N ASP A 49 -4.20 -14.28 -12.80
CA ASP A 49 -5.12 -15.30 -13.29
C ASP A 49 -5.23 -16.53 -12.36
N LEU A 50 -6.47 -16.98 -12.14
CA LEU A 50 -6.87 -18.03 -11.18
C LEU A 50 -6.96 -17.64 -9.69
N GLY A 51 -7.19 -16.36 -9.37
CA GLY A 51 -7.78 -15.96 -8.07
C GLY A 51 -6.83 -15.89 -6.87
N SER A 52 -5.51 -16.03 -7.07
CA SER A 52 -4.53 -15.78 -6.01
C SER A 52 -4.07 -14.32 -6.01
N ALA A 53 -4.28 -13.63 -4.88
CA ALA A 53 -3.77 -12.28 -4.67
C ALA A 53 -2.25 -12.35 -4.47
N ARG A 54 -1.48 -11.90 -5.47
CA ARG A 54 -0.02 -11.94 -5.42
C ARG A 54 0.59 -10.67 -4.81
N ARG A 55 -0.15 -9.57 -4.81
CA ARG A 55 0.33 -8.25 -4.36
C ARG A 55 -0.75 -7.47 -3.65
N VAL A 56 -0.34 -6.65 -2.70
CA VAL A 56 -1.14 -5.55 -2.12
C VAL A 56 -0.62 -4.25 -2.70
N LEU A 57 -1.52 -3.40 -3.16
CA LEU A 57 -1.25 -2.02 -3.54
C LEU A 57 -1.88 -1.09 -2.50
N ALA A 58 -1.12 -0.14 -2.00
CA ALA A 58 -1.63 0.93 -1.17
C ALA A 58 -1.26 2.28 -1.80
N ILE A 59 -2.25 3.16 -1.90
CA ILE A 59 -2.14 4.49 -2.51
C ILE A 59 -2.27 5.52 -1.40
N PHE A 60 -1.33 6.47 -1.38
CA PHE A 60 -1.24 7.54 -0.42
C PHE A 60 -1.26 8.90 -1.11
N LYS A 61 -1.62 9.92 -0.34
CA LYS A 61 -1.51 11.33 -0.73
C LYS A 61 -0.86 12.16 0.38
N ARG A 62 -0.26 13.30 0.04
CA ARG A 62 0.11 14.36 0.98
C ARG A 62 0.04 15.74 0.32
N PRO A 63 -0.22 16.84 1.04
CA PRO A 63 -0.21 18.18 0.45
C PRO A 63 1.20 18.55 -0.04
N LEU A 64 1.29 19.26 -1.17
CA LEU A 64 2.57 19.75 -1.74
C LEU A 64 2.98 21.12 -1.19
N ASN A 65 2.01 21.90 -0.70
CA ASN A 65 2.22 23.22 -0.15
C ASN A 65 1.62 23.23 1.25
N ASP A 66 2.47 23.13 2.27
CA ASP A 66 2.13 23.50 3.65
C ASP A 66 2.35 25.00 3.86
#